data_AF-A0A1Y2VHV9-F1
#
_entry.id   AF-A0A1Y2VHV9-F1
#
_cell.length_a   1.000
_cell.length_b   1.000
_cell.length_c   1.000
_cell.angle_alpha   90.00
_cell.angle_beta   90.00
_cell.angle_gamma   90.00
#
_symmetry.space_group_name_H-M   'P 1'
#
loop_
_entity.id
_entity.type
_entity.pdbx_description
1 polymer ?
#
loop_
_entity_poly.entity_id
_entity_poly.type
_entity_poly.pdbx_seq_one_letter_code
_entity_poly.pdbx_strand_id
1 'polypeptide(L)'
;MALGGPNFPRTEFIENVWESQDEDRFESAAAAMKLELGNFSDRGMDHLVAIYADLYALLTTTRTSPAYDLSQLVDEVNRVQQVHHPRVFSRSTPVVSQFLAPWLSVATLVILQPPDTLCPQYDHIKNSVQLVVHLWLGVRFGFDNLKAGEESYTWADDVTIDEALRQAFPYVQWNQVPALGNHAQAPQTPQGTFSDLLNLKDIQRLTALVFVPTNNILEHLRVARDRNFRVRVYIFTQATLLEELITKNDVPNTYKLIAEETLRTLGLLISATDNGFVKFQNTHRGSPIDDRARFQPPPSRRVAEYFIWRSRLQILEKEFDNSFPRTLVGWWHDRRNRKDWFTFWIAFSALVFAVLAFIAVVVSSAYSLNLGKQSLTEAELANSYASSASASAAADTHSSSDPLATLVNNTYTITNCFSAACYFGNDAYNNALIRSDSIYPDPTGFMFSNVPGIDVVVTSTISTIIGSTTVTTTEGHS
;
A
#
# COMPACT_ATOMS: atom_id res chain seq x y z
N MET A 1 -14.19 5.50 -72.68
CA MET A 1 -13.27 4.94 -71.68
C MET A 1 -13.15 5.97 -70.58
N ALA A 2 -13.45 5.55 -69.35
CA ALA A 2 -13.34 6.26 -68.06
C ALA A 2 -14.21 7.52 -67.85
N LEU A 3 -15.34 7.27 -67.17
CA LEU A 3 -16.26 8.22 -66.55
C LEU A 3 -15.70 8.68 -65.18
N GLY A 4 -15.76 9.98 -64.90
CA GLY A 4 -15.60 10.54 -63.56
C GLY A 4 -16.90 10.45 -62.77
N GLY A 5 -16.82 9.96 -61.53
CA GLY A 5 -17.93 9.95 -60.56
C GLY A 5 -17.89 11.17 -59.64
N PRO A 6 -19.04 11.63 -59.12
CA PRO A 6 -19.11 12.84 -58.30
C PRO A 6 -18.78 12.56 -56.82
N ASN A 7 -18.01 13.46 -56.22
CA ASN A 7 -17.81 13.54 -54.77
C ASN A 7 -19.12 13.97 -54.10
N PHE A 8 -19.67 13.13 -53.23
CA PHE A 8 -20.75 13.47 -52.29
C PHE A 8 -20.14 13.80 -50.92
N PRO A 9 -20.53 14.91 -50.25
CA PRO A 9 -20.06 15.21 -48.90
C PRO A 9 -20.83 14.32 -47.89
N ARG A 10 -20.12 13.40 -47.23
CA ARG A 10 -20.68 12.44 -46.25
C ARG A 10 -21.08 13.06 -44.90
N THR A 11 -20.71 14.29 -44.62
CA THR A 11 -20.94 14.93 -43.30
C THR A 11 -22.27 15.68 -43.20
N GLU A 12 -22.83 16.19 -44.30
CA GLU A 12 -24.15 16.87 -44.29
C GLU A 12 -25.34 15.91 -44.20
N PHE A 13 -25.13 14.60 -44.40
CA PHE A 13 -26.22 13.62 -44.39
C PHE A 13 -26.64 13.21 -42.97
N ILE A 14 -25.74 13.29 -41.98
CA ILE A 14 -26.04 12.88 -40.60
C ILE A 14 -26.71 14.02 -39.81
N GLU A 15 -26.32 15.27 -40.05
CA GLU A 15 -26.99 16.44 -39.42
C GLU A 15 -28.43 16.63 -39.92
N ASN A 16 -28.70 16.36 -41.21
CA ASN A 16 -30.05 16.49 -41.78
C ASN A 16 -31.01 15.32 -41.46
N VAL A 17 -30.56 14.28 -40.75
CA VAL A 17 -31.41 13.15 -40.32
C VAL A 17 -32.01 13.39 -38.93
N TRP A 18 -31.35 14.19 -38.09
CA TRP A 18 -31.82 14.44 -36.73
C TRP A 18 -32.93 15.51 -36.62
N GLU A 19 -33.08 16.38 -37.61
CA GLU A 19 -34.14 17.42 -37.63
C GLU A 19 -35.42 17.02 -38.36
N SER A 20 -35.45 15.94 -39.16
CA SER A 20 -36.66 15.55 -39.90
C SER A 20 -37.39 14.38 -39.22
N GLN A 21 -38.64 14.60 -38.79
CA GLN A 21 -39.59 13.56 -38.34
C GLN A 21 -40.06 12.64 -39.49
N ASP A 22 -39.12 12.11 -40.28
CA ASP A 22 -39.43 11.35 -41.50
C ASP A 22 -39.17 9.85 -41.28
N GLU A 23 -40.27 9.08 -41.23
CA GLU A 23 -40.33 7.67 -40.84
C GLU A 23 -39.49 6.78 -41.78
N ASP A 24 -39.41 7.13 -43.06
CA ASP A 24 -38.63 6.44 -44.11
C ASP A 24 -37.10 6.48 -43.86
N ARG A 25 -36.61 7.50 -43.13
CA ARG A 25 -35.17 7.65 -42.81
C ARG A 25 -34.77 6.85 -41.58
N PHE A 26 -35.70 6.63 -40.65
CA PHE A 26 -35.48 5.76 -39.49
C PHE A 26 -35.43 4.29 -39.91
N GLU A 27 -36.28 3.87 -40.86
CA GLU A 27 -36.18 2.55 -41.47
C GLU A 27 -34.84 2.34 -42.21
N SER A 28 -34.31 3.39 -42.87
CA SER A 28 -32.99 3.34 -43.50
C SER A 28 -31.84 3.22 -42.49
N ALA A 29 -31.93 3.88 -41.32
CA ALA A 29 -30.95 3.76 -40.25
C ALA A 29 -31.01 2.37 -39.57
N ALA A 30 -32.21 1.84 -39.34
CA ALA A 30 -32.41 0.48 -38.83
C ALA A 30 -31.94 -0.59 -39.83
N ALA A 31 -32.17 -0.38 -41.13
CA ALA A 31 -31.65 -1.26 -42.19
C ALA A 31 -30.11 -1.21 -42.29
N ALA A 32 -29.50 -0.04 -42.12
CA ALA A 32 -28.05 0.12 -42.06
C ALA A 32 -27.46 -0.57 -40.82
N MET A 33 -28.13 -0.45 -39.67
CA MET A 33 -27.73 -1.12 -38.42
C MET A 33 -27.89 -2.65 -38.53
N LYS A 34 -28.93 -3.13 -39.20
CA LYS A 34 -29.15 -4.56 -39.52
C LYS A 34 -28.11 -5.10 -40.52
N LEU A 35 -27.64 -4.27 -41.45
CA LEU A 35 -26.57 -4.62 -42.40
C LEU A 35 -25.20 -4.71 -41.71
N GLU A 36 -24.91 -3.81 -40.75
CA GLU A 36 -23.70 -3.90 -39.93
C GLU A 36 -23.76 -5.07 -38.95
N LEU A 37 -24.89 -5.29 -38.27
CA LEU A 37 -25.08 -6.39 -37.32
C LEU A 37 -25.12 -7.77 -38.00
N GLY A 38 -25.51 -7.87 -39.26
CA GLY A 38 -25.51 -9.10 -40.06
C GLY A 38 -24.13 -9.61 -40.48
N ASN A 39 -23.07 -8.80 -40.33
CA ASN A 39 -21.68 -9.20 -40.63
C ASN A 39 -20.93 -9.79 -39.41
N PHE A 40 -21.55 -9.86 -38.23
CA PHE A 40 -20.96 -10.42 -37.02
C PHE A 40 -21.10 -11.94 -36.97
N SER A 41 -20.19 -12.67 -37.63
CA SER A 41 -20.13 -14.13 -37.55
C SER A 41 -19.56 -14.60 -36.21
N ASP A 42 -20.39 -14.60 -35.17
CA ASP A 42 -20.21 -15.50 -34.03
C ASP A 42 -21.59 -15.97 -33.54
N ARG A 43 -21.78 -17.29 -33.41
CA ARG A 43 -23.12 -17.92 -33.29
C ARG A 43 -23.95 -17.42 -32.09
N GLY A 44 -23.31 -16.83 -31.08
CA GLY A 44 -23.99 -16.19 -29.95
C GLY A 44 -24.61 -14.83 -30.29
N MET A 45 -23.93 -14.03 -31.12
CA MET A 45 -24.45 -12.73 -31.59
C MET A 45 -25.53 -12.91 -32.65
N ASP A 46 -25.42 -13.91 -33.52
CA ASP A 46 -26.50 -14.24 -34.47
C ASP A 46 -27.84 -14.49 -33.76
N HIS A 47 -27.80 -15.15 -32.60
CA HIS A 47 -29.00 -15.38 -31.79
C HIS A 47 -29.53 -14.12 -31.12
N LEU A 48 -28.67 -13.21 -30.66
CA LEU A 48 -29.09 -11.94 -30.07
C LEU A 48 -29.62 -10.98 -31.14
N VAL A 49 -29.00 -10.94 -32.30
CA VAL A 49 -29.46 -10.16 -33.47
C VAL A 49 -30.78 -10.73 -33.98
N ALA A 50 -30.97 -12.05 -34.01
CA ALA A 50 -32.25 -12.67 -34.36
C ALA A 50 -33.35 -12.32 -33.34
N ILE A 51 -33.07 -12.44 -32.03
CA ILE A 51 -34.03 -12.07 -30.98
C ILE A 51 -34.38 -10.58 -31.06
N TYR A 52 -33.39 -9.72 -31.31
CA TYR A 52 -33.60 -8.28 -31.47
C TYR A 52 -34.38 -7.95 -32.75
N ALA A 53 -34.09 -8.62 -33.86
CA ALA A 53 -34.81 -8.43 -35.13
C ALA A 53 -36.27 -8.90 -35.04
N ASP A 54 -36.54 -10.01 -34.36
CA ASP A 54 -37.89 -10.52 -34.14
C ASP A 54 -38.67 -9.61 -33.16
N LEU A 55 -38.03 -9.13 -32.09
CA LEU A 55 -38.62 -8.13 -31.19
C LEU A 55 -38.90 -6.81 -31.91
N TYR A 56 -37.98 -6.35 -32.75
CA TYR A 56 -38.15 -5.12 -33.53
C TYR A 56 -39.28 -5.26 -34.56
N ALA A 57 -39.35 -6.39 -35.27
CA ALA A 57 -40.43 -6.66 -36.23
C ALA A 57 -41.81 -6.77 -35.55
N LEU A 58 -41.86 -7.35 -34.34
CA LEU A 58 -43.07 -7.40 -33.52
C LEU A 58 -43.49 -5.98 -33.08
N LEU A 59 -42.52 -5.12 -32.73
CA LEU A 59 -42.77 -3.74 -32.32
C LEU A 59 -43.27 -2.85 -33.47
N THR A 60 -42.73 -3.01 -34.68
CA THR A 60 -43.17 -2.24 -35.85
C THR A 60 -44.56 -2.68 -36.32
N THR A 61 -44.89 -3.97 -36.24
CA THR A 61 -46.24 -4.47 -36.60
C THR A 61 -47.31 -4.10 -35.57
N THR A 62 -46.97 -4.00 -34.28
CA THR A 62 -47.93 -3.64 -33.23
C THR A 62 -48.19 -2.13 -33.16
N ARG A 63 -47.20 -1.29 -33.50
CA ARG A 63 -47.34 0.17 -33.56
C ARG A 63 -48.30 0.67 -34.67
N THR A 64 -48.45 -0.10 -35.75
CA THR A 64 -49.29 0.28 -36.91
C THR A 64 -50.75 -0.17 -36.79
N SER A 65 -51.12 -0.93 -35.75
CA SER A 65 -52.47 -1.45 -35.56
C SER A 65 -53.21 -0.74 -34.41
N PRO A 66 -54.27 0.05 -34.68
CA PRO A 66 -54.93 0.88 -33.68
C PRO A 66 -55.84 0.12 -32.70
N ALA A 67 -55.84 -1.22 -32.71
CA ALA A 67 -56.73 -2.05 -31.89
C ALA A 67 -56.02 -3.30 -31.33
N TYR A 68 -54.74 -3.20 -30.97
CA TYR A 68 -54.01 -4.35 -30.45
C TYR A 68 -54.23 -4.54 -28.94
N ASP A 69 -54.68 -5.73 -28.58
CA ASP A 69 -54.89 -6.16 -27.19
C ASP A 69 -53.53 -6.46 -26.52
N LEU A 70 -53.24 -5.78 -25.42
CA LEU A 70 -51.98 -5.88 -24.67
C LEU A 70 -51.69 -7.32 -24.21
N SER A 71 -52.73 -8.12 -23.98
CA SER A 71 -52.59 -9.54 -23.60
C SER A 71 -51.97 -10.38 -24.71
N GLN A 72 -52.30 -10.10 -25.98
CA GLN A 72 -51.72 -10.79 -27.13
C GLN A 72 -50.24 -10.45 -27.34
N LEU A 73 -49.83 -9.21 -27.05
CA LEU A 73 -48.42 -8.82 -27.10
C LEU A 73 -47.60 -9.57 -26.04
N VAL A 74 -48.13 -9.67 -24.82
CA VAL A 74 -47.49 -10.41 -23.72
C VAL A 74 -47.37 -11.90 -24.07
N ASP A 75 -48.43 -12.50 -24.61
CA ASP A 75 -48.40 -13.90 -25.05
C ASP A 75 -47.41 -14.12 -26.19
N GLU A 76 -47.25 -13.16 -27.10
CA GLU A 76 -46.34 -13.29 -28.23
C GLU A 76 -44.88 -13.04 -27.85
N VAL A 77 -44.61 -12.12 -26.92
CA VAL A 77 -43.28 -11.97 -26.28
C VAL A 77 -42.92 -13.24 -25.50
N ASN A 78 -43.88 -13.82 -24.76
CA ASN A 78 -43.69 -15.10 -24.07
C ASN A 78 -43.45 -16.24 -25.07
N ARG A 79 -44.09 -16.21 -26.26
CA ARG A 79 -43.90 -17.19 -27.33
C ARG A 79 -42.50 -17.08 -27.94
N VAL A 80 -42.03 -15.87 -28.26
CA VAL A 80 -40.65 -15.63 -28.71
C VAL A 80 -39.66 -16.10 -27.65
N GLN A 81 -39.90 -15.76 -26.38
CA GLN A 81 -39.08 -16.19 -25.27
C GLN A 81 -39.03 -17.73 -25.14
N GLN A 82 -40.17 -18.43 -25.29
CA GLN A 82 -40.24 -19.90 -25.27
C GLN A 82 -39.60 -20.57 -26.50
N VAL A 83 -39.65 -19.95 -27.68
CA VAL A 83 -39.03 -20.48 -28.90
C VAL A 83 -37.49 -20.42 -28.82
N HIS A 84 -36.96 -19.35 -28.22
CA HIS A 84 -35.51 -19.18 -28.08
C HIS A 84 -34.94 -19.79 -26.79
N HIS A 85 -35.74 -19.96 -25.73
CA HIS A 85 -35.30 -20.56 -24.44
C HIS A 85 -34.63 -21.96 -24.56
N PRO A 86 -35.23 -22.98 -25.21
CA PRO A 86 -34.68 -24.33 -25.18
C PRO A 86 -33.42 -24.50 -26.04
N ARG A 87 -33.21 -23.60 -27.03
CA ARG A 87 -32.04 -23.65 -27.92
C ARG A 87 -30.81 -22.96 -27.33
N VAL A 88 -31.01 -21.90 -26.54
CA VAL A 88 -29.91 -21.12 -25.93
C VAL A 88 -29.43 -21.73 -24.60
N PHE A 89 -30.31 -22.39 -23.83
CA PHE A 89 -30.00 -22.84 -22.46
C PHE A 89 -29.52 -24.29 -22.28
N SER A 90 -29.52 -25.14 -23.32
CA SER A 90 -29.03 -26.52 -23.18
C SER A 90 -27.50 -26.67 -23.23
N ARG A 91 -26.76 -25.59 -23.59
CA ARG A 91 -25.28 -25.60 -23.71
C ARG A 91 -24.55 -24.37 -23.17
N SER A 92 -25.25 -23.33 -22.72
CA SER A 92 -24.60 -22.11 -22.19
C SER A 92 -24.49 -22.15 -20.66
N THR A 93 -23.39 -21.61 -20.16
CA THR A 93 -23.12 -21.46 -18.72
C THR A 93 -24.14 -20.52 -18.06
N PRO A 94 -24.37 -20.62 -16.73
CA PRO A 94 -25.34 -19.78 -15.98
C PRO A 94 -25.09 -18.26 -16.05
N VAL A 95 -24.04 -17.82 -16.73
CA VAL A 95 -23.70 -16.41 -16.96
C VAL A 95 -24.61 -15.78 -18.02
N VAL A 96 -25.05 -16.53 -19.04
CA VAL A 96 -25.85 -15.99 -20.15
C VAL A 96 -27.30 -15.69 -19.71
N SER A 97 -27.91 -16.50 -18.84
CA SER A 97 -29.22 -16.20 -18.24
C SER A 97 -29.20 -14.97 -17.34
N GLN A 98 -28.13 -14.80 -16.57
CA GLN A 98 -27.96 -13.63 -15.70
C GLN A 98 -27.75 -12.34 -16.51
N PHE A 99 -27.20 -12.45 -17.71
CA PHE A 99 -27.01 -11.32 -18.63
C PHE A 99 -28.28 -10.94 -19.40
N LEU A 100 -29.10 -11.91 -19.83
CA LEU A 100 -30.25 -11.64 -20.71
C LEU A 100 -31.55 -11.25 -19.98
N ALA A 101 -31.75 -11.72 -18.74
CA ALA A 101 -32.96 -11.40 -17.98
C ALA A 101 -33.13 -9.88 -17.70
N PRO A 102 -32.07 -9.12 -17.38
CA PRO A 102 -32.16 -7.65 -17.26
C PRO A 102 -32.48 -6.96 -18.59
N TRP A 103 -31.93 -7.45 -19.71
CA TRP A 103 -32.16 -6.90 -21.05
C TRP A 103 -33.62 -7.02 -21.49
N LEU A 104 -34.20 -8.21 -21.31
CA LEU A 104 -35.61 -8.44 -21.62
C LEU A 104 -36.51 -7.59 -20.73
N SER A 105 -36.21 -7.49 -19.43
CA SER A 105 -37.00 -6.69 -18.49
C SER A 105 -36.98 -5.19 -18.83
N VAL A 106 -35.83 -4.65 -19.24
CA VAL A 106 -35.70 -3.23 -19.64
C VAL A 106 -36.40 -2.98 -20.97
N ALA A 107 -36.27 -3.89 -21.95
CA ALA A 107 -36.99 -3.78 -23.21
C ALA A 107 -38.51 -3.78 -22.97
N THR A 108 -39.03 -4.72 -22.18
CA THR A 108 -40.48 -4.79 -21.88
C THR A 108 -40.98 -3.57 -21.09
N LEU A 109 -40.18 -3.01 -20.18
CA LEU A 109 -40.57 -1.83 -19.39
C LEU A 109 -40.63 -0.55 -20.24
N VAL A 110 -39.73 -0.42 -21.22
CA VAL A 110 -39.69 0.71 -22.17
C VAL A 110 -40.89 0.67 -23.14
N ILE A 111 -41.43 -0.52 -23.42
CA ILE A 111 -42.52 -0.73 -24.40
C ILE A 111 -43.92 -0.41 -23.85
N LEU A 112 -44.10 -0.33 -22.52
CA LEU A 112 -45.43 -0.31 -21.88
C LEU A 112 -45.96 1.07 -21.42
N GLN A 113 -45.34 2.20 -21.77
CA GLN A 113 -45.77 3.53 -21.28
C GLN A 113 -46.25 4.51 -22.37
N PRO A 114 -47.28 5.32 -22.08
CA PRO A 114 -47.92 6.22 -23.04
C PRO A 114 -47.02 7.42 -23.44
N PRO A 115 -47.28 8.04 -24.61
CA PRO A 115 -46.35 8.94 -25.30
C PRO A 115 -46.17 10.35 -24.70
N ASP A 116 -46.96 10.76 -23.71
CA ASP A 116 -46.93 12.15 -23.19
C ASP A 116 -45.89 12.40 -22.07
N THR A 117 -45.02 11.42 -21.79
CA THR A 117 -43.92 11.52 -20.79
C THR A 117 -42.54 11.36 -21.44
N LEU A 118 -42.22 12.16 -22.46
CA LEU A 118 -41.00 12.02 -23.26
C LEU A 118 -39.68 12.38 -22.52
N CYS A 119 -39.71 13.22 -21.48
CA CYS A 119 -38.50 13.54 -20.71
C CYS A 119 -37.87 12.33 -19.98
N PRO A 120 -38.62 11.49 -19.23
CA PRO A 120 -38.04 10.31 -18.60
C PRO A 120 -37.60 9.22 -19.60
N GLN A 121 -38.14 9.18 -20.83
CA GLN A 121 -37.72 8.21 -21.84
C GLN A 121 -36.28 8.43 -22.33
N TYR A 122 -35.84 9.68 -22.43
CA TYR A 122 -34.48 10.02 -22.83
C TYR A 122 -33.44 9.44 -21.86
N ASP A 123 -33.70 9.56 -20.55
CA ASP A 123 -32.82 9.03 -19.52
C ASP A 123 -32.74 7.49 -19.57
N HIS A 124 -33.84 6.81 -19.90
CA HIS A 124 -33.83 5.35 -20.04
C HIS A 124 -32.97 4.84 -21.20
N ILE A 125 -33.06 5.50 -22.36
CA ILE A 125 -32.23 5.15 -23.52
C ILE A 125 -30.75 5.49 -23.24
N LYS A 126 -30.49 6.67 -22.66
CA LYS A 126 -29.13 7.07 -22.27
C LYS A 126 -28.50 6.07 -21.29
N ASN A 127 -29.25 5.67 -20.26
CA ASN A 127 -28.81 4.70 -19.27
C ASN A 127 -28.57 3.31 -19.89
N SER A 128 -29.39 2.88 -20.86
CA SER A 128 -29.20 1.59 -21.53
C SER A 128 -27.96 1.60 -22.42
N VAL A 129 -27.71 2.67 -23.18
CA VAL A 129 -26.48 2.82 -23.97
C VAL A 129 -25.25 2.87 -23.06
N GLN A 130 -25.30 3.65 -21.97
CA GLN A 130 -24.21 3.69 -20.99
C GLN A 130 -23.95 2.32 -20.35
N LEU A 131 -25.00 1.54 -20.07
CA LEU A 131 -24.86 0.18 -19.57
C LEU A 131 -24.20 -0.72 -20.62
N VAL A 132 -24.60 -0.65 -21.89
CA VAL A 132 -23.98 -1.42 -22.98
C VAL A 132 -22.49 -1.08 -23.10
N VAL A 133 -22.15 0.21 -23.10
CA VAL A 133 -20.75 0.66 -23.16
C VAL A 133 -19.97 0.20 -21.92
N HIS A 134 -20.59 0.21 -20.74
CA HIS A 134 -19.99 -0.29 -19.52
C HIS A 134 -19.71 -1.79 -19.57
N LEU A 135 -20.66 -2.58 -20.06
CA LEU A 135 -20.52 -4.03 -20.18
C LEU A 135 -19.53 -4.39 -21.29
N TRP A 136 -19.48 -3.61 -22.38
CA TRP A 136 -18.63 -3.87 -23.53
C TRP A 136 -17.17 -3.46 -23.30
N LEU A 137 -16.95 -2.24 -22.78
CA LEU A 137 -15.62 -1.65 -22.65
C LEU A 137 -15.10 -1.67 -21.19
N GLY A 138 -15.89 -2.13 -20.22
CA GLY A 138 -15.51 -1.99 -18.81
C GLY A 138 -15.32 -0.53 -18.39
N VAL A 139 -15.99 0.41 -19.07
CA VAL A 139 -15.91 1.86 -18.79
C VAL A 139 -17.21 2.31 -18.16
N ARG A 140 -17.19 2.82 -16.94
CA ARG A 140 -18.43 3.33 -16.31
C ARG A 140 -18.60 4.82 -16.61
N PHE A 141 -19.62 5.15 -17.40
CA PHE A 141 -20.07 6.52 -17.65
C PHE A 141 -21.33 6.83 -16.82
N GLY A 142 -21.45 8.06 -16.31
CA GLY A 142 -22.74 8.73 -16.11
C GLY A 142 -23.68 8.30 -14.97
N PHE A 143 -23.24 7.59 -13.93
CA PHE A 143 -24.12 7.32 -12.78
C PHE A 143 -23.93 8.37 -11.67
N ASP A 144 -24.91 9.25 -11.46
CA ASP A 144 -24.86 10.31 -10.44
C ASP A 144 -24.97 9.78 -8.99
N ASN A 145 -25.33 8.51 -8.83
CA ASN A 145 -25.51 7.84 -7.53
C ASN A 145 -24.30 7.00 -7.08
N LEU A 146 -23.10 7.28 -7.60
CA LEU A 146 -21.93 6.50 -7.21
C LEU A 146 -21.52 6.79 -5.76
N LYS A 147 -20.90 5.77 -5.15
CA LYS A 147 -20.38 5.89 -3.79
C LYS A 147 -19.41 7.05 -3.72
N ALA A 148 -19.48 7.85 -2.65
CA ALA A 148 -18.58 8.98 -2.43
C ALA A 148 -17.12 8.57 -2.67
N GLY A 149 -16.50 9.13 -3.71
CA GLY A 149 -15.12 8.86 -4.12
C GLY A 149 -14.97 8.19 -5.48
N GLU A 150 -16.01 7.65 -6.10
CA GLU A 150 -15.97 7.18 -7.50
C GLU A 150 -16.04 8.40 -8.44
N GLU A 151 -15.14 8.48 -9.42
CA GLU A 151 -15.22 9.50 -10.47
C GLU A 151 -16.19 8.98 -11.54
N SER A 152 -17.36 9.63 -11.65
CA SER A 152 -18.25 9.42 -12.78
C SER A 152 -17.80 10.33 -13.92
N TYR A 153 -17.48 9.76 -15.07
CA TYR A 153 -17.29 10.56 -16.28
C TYR A 153 -18.65 10.77 -16.95
N THR A 154 -19.08 12.02 -17.08
CA THR A 154 -20.30 12.37 -17.81
C THR A 154 -20.01 12.42 -19.30
N TRP A 155 -20.66 11.57 -20.07
CA TRP A 155 -20.55 11.56 -21.52
C TRP A 155 -21.59 12.52 -22.11
N ALA A 156 -21.12 13.48 -22.91
CA ALA A 156 -21.95 14.42 -23.66
C ALA A 156 -22.55 13.73 -24.91
N ASP A 157 -23.78 14.10 -25.25
CA ASP A 157 -24.61 13.36 -26.21
C ASP A 157 -24.15 13.53 -27.67
N ASP A 158 -23.35 14.57 -27.95
CA ASP A 158 -22.78 14.90 -29.26
C ASP A 158 -21.36 14.31 -29.48
N VAL A 159 -20.81 13.62 -28.47
CA VAL A 159 -19.42 13.16 -28.48
C VAL A 159 -19.35 11.69 -28.90
N THR A 160 -18.49 11.36 -29.87
CA THR A 160 -18.24 9.95 -30.24
C THR A 160 -17.57 9.18 -29.10
N ILE A 161 -17.71 7.84 -29.05
CA ILE A 161 -17.05 7.01 -28.02
C ILE A 161 -15.52 7.22 -28.02
N ASP A 162 -14.89 7.35 -29.19
CA ASP A 162 -13.45 7.59 -29.30
C ASP A 162 -13.05 8.92 -28.65
N GLU A 163 -13.81 9.98 -28.94
CA GLU A 163 -13.58 11.30 -28.36
C GLU A 163 -13.89 11.31 -26.85
N ALA A 164 -14.95 10.64 -26.41
CA ALA A 164 -15.29 10.49 -25.00
C ALA A 164 -14.17 9.77 -24.23
N LEU A 165 -13.57 8.73 -24.82
CA LEU A 165 -12.40 8.06 -24.25
C LEU A 165 -11.20 9.01 -24.19
N ARG A 166 -10.92 9.78 -25.24
CA ARG A 166 -9.82 10.77 -25.22
C ARG A 166 -10.00 11.82 -24.13
N GLN A 167 -11.23 12.32 -23.97
CA GLN A 167 -11.56 13.30 -22.96
C GLN A 167 -11.53 12.71 -21.53
N ALA A 168 -11.83 11.41 -21.37
CA ALA A 168 -11.67 10.70 -20.08
C ALA A 168 -10.19 10.58 -19.65
N PHE A 169 -9.24 10.78 -20.57
CA PHE A 169 -7.80 10.77 -20.33
C PHE A 169 -7.15 12.12 -20.71
N PRO A 170 -7.49 13.23 -20.03
CA PRO A 170 -7.05 14.57 -20.43
C PRO A 170 -5.54 14.79 -20.29
N TYR A 171 -4.86 13.97 -19.48
CA TYR A 171 -3.41 14.03 -19.27
C TYR A 171 -2.61 13.35 -20.37
N VAL A 172 -3.27 12.62 -21.28
CA VAL A 172 -2.61 11.88 -22.34
C VAL A 172 -2.44 12.78 -23.55
N GLN A 173 -1.19 12.96 -23.96
CA GLN A 173 -0.86 13.66 -25.20
C GLN A 173 -1.07 12.69 -26.37
N TRP A 174 -2.32 12.55 -26.81
CA TRP A 174 -2.73 11.59 -27.85
C TRP A 174 -1.97 11.74 -29.18
N ASN A 175 -1.48 12.93 -29.47
CA ASN A 175 -0.62 13.22 -30.62
C ASN A 175 0.79 12.61 -30.51
N GLN A 176 1.23 12.21 -29.32
CA GLN A 176 2.51 11.54 -29.07
C GLN A 176 2.40 10.04 -28.89
N VAL A 177 1.17 9.50 -28.83
CA VAL A 177 0.96 8.05 -28.68
C VAL A 177 1.30 7.40 -30.02
N PRO A 178 2.26 6.45 -30.06
CA PRO A 178 2.58 5.74 -31.29
C PRO A 178 1.34 5.02 -31.82
N ALA A 179 1.13 5.04 -33.13
CA ALA A 179 0.13 4.20 -33.75
C ALA A 179 0.37 2.73 -33.37
N LEU A 180 -0.72 1.98 -33.17
CA LEU A 180 -0.72 0.56 -32.79
C LEU A 180 0.32 -0.20 -33.64
N GLY A 181 1.29 -0.85 -33.00
CA GLY A 181 2.35 -1.61 -33.67
C GLY A 181 3.71 -0.90 -33.87
N ASN A 182 3.80 0.42 -33.69
CA ASN A 182 5.05 1.19 -33.84
C ASN A 182 5.78 1.49 -32.52
N HIS A 183 5.85 0.52 -31.59
CA HIS A 183 6.51 0.71 -30.29
C HIS A 183 8.05 0.81 -30.37
N ALA A 184 8.65 0.58 -31.53
CA ALA A 184 10.10 0.51 -31.69
C ALA A 184 10.84 1.87 -31.59
N GLN A 185 10.14 3.00 -31.60
CA GLN A 185 10.76 4.34 -31.59
C GLN A 185 10.14 5.27 -30.56
N ALA A 186 10.09 4.84 -29.30
CA ALA A 186 9.80 5.77 -28.21
C ALA A 186 10.90 6.87 -28.17
N PRO A 187 10.53 8.16 -27.98
CA PRO A 187 11.49 9.24 -27.87
C PRO A 187 12.55 8.95 -26.79
N GLN A 188 13.84 9.05 -27.15
CA GLN A 188 14.98 8.77 -26.26
C GLN A 188 15.21 9.86 -25.20
N THR A 189 14.15 10.39 -24.60
CA THR A 189 14.32 11.14 -23.36
C THR A 189 14.91 10.20 -22.30
N PRO A 190 15.91 10.64 -21.50
CA PRO A 190 16.49 9.84 -20.42
C PRO A 190 15.42 9.65 -19.34
N GLN A 191 14.54 8.67 -19.56
CA GLN A 191 13.45 8.35 -18.66
C GLN A 191 13.90 7.19 -17.78
N GLY A 192 13.74 7.39 -16.47
CA GLY A 192 14.05 6.38 -15.46
C GLY A 192 13.31 5.08 -15.72
N THR A 193 13.80 4.02 -15.10
CA THR A 193 13.08 2.75 -14.98
C THR A 193 12.31 2.76 -13.67
N PHE A 194 11.07 2.27 -13.69
CA PHE A 194 10.32 1.99 -12.47
C PHE A 194 11.13 1.03 -11.58
N SER A 195 11.03 1.25 -10.26
CA SER A 195 11.68 0.41 -9.27
C SER A 195 11.33 -1.08 -9.45
N ASP A 196 12.31 -1.95 -9.25
CA ASP A 196 12.10 -3.40 -9.35
C ASP A 196 11.10 -3.93 -8.31
N LEU A 197 10.91 -3.16 -7.24
CA LEU A 197 10.00 -3.42 -6.13
C LEU A 197 8.58 -2.90 -6.37
N LEU A 198 8.31 -2.26 -7.52
CA LEU A 198 6.98 -1.82 -7.91
C LEU A 198 6.12 -2.99 -8.42
N ASN A 199 6.00 -4.04 -7.60
CA ASN A 199 5.10 -5.16 -7.81
C ASN A 199 4.11 -5.27 -6.65
N LEU A 200 2.96 -5.87 -6.91
CA LEU A 200 1.81 -5.91 -6.00
C LEU A 200 2.17 -6.47 -4.63
N LYS A 201 2.96 -7.54 -4.57
CA LYS A 201 3.38 -8.18 -3.32
C LYS A 201 4.37 -7.34 -2.54
N ASP A 202 5.38 -6.79 -3.19
CA ASP A 202 6.36 -5.95 -2.51
C ASP A 202 5.71 -4.65 -2.03
N ILE A 203 4.81 -4.07 -2.83
CA ILE A 203 3.97 -2.96 -2.39
C ILE A 203 3.15 -3.37 -1.16
N GLN A 204 2.40 -4.47 -1.19
CA GLN A 204 1.60 -4.90 -0.03
C GLN A 204 2.42 -5.27 1.20
N ARG A 205 3.63 -5.80 1.00
CA ARG A 205 4.53 -6.22 2.09
C ARG A 205 5.21 -5.03 2.74
N LEU A 206 5.69 -4.08 1.93
CA LEU A 206 6.50 -2.96 2.38
C LEU A 206 5.66 -1.74 2.73
N THR A 207 4.41 -1.67 2.29
CA THR A 207 3.60 -0.46 2.45
C THR A 207 2.25 -0.72 3.08
N ALA A 208 1.59 0.38 3.44
CA ALA A 208 0.22 0.38 3.90
C ALA A 208 -0.82 0.53 2.77
N LEU A 209 -0.41 0.43 1.50
CA LEU A 209 -1.30 0.59 0.35
C LEU A 209 -2.31 -0.57 0.28
N VAL A 210 -3.57 -0.23 0.05
CA VAL A 210 -4.65 -1.21 -0.09
C VAL A 210 -5.06 -1.26 -1.55
N PHE A 211 -4.87 -2.41 -2.18
CA PHE A 211 -5.31 -2.61 -3.54
C PHE A 211 -6.79 -2.99 -3.57
N VAL A 212 -7.56 -2.28 -4.39
CA VAL A 212 -9.00 -2.48 -4.52
C VAL A 212 -9.27 -2.95 -5.95
N PRO A 213 -9.83 -4.16 -6.16
CA PRO A 213 -10.23 -4.57 -7.50
C PRO A 213 -11.33 -3.64 -8.01
N THR A 214 -11.23 -3.22 -9.27
CA THR A 214 -12.26 -2.45 -9.99
C THR A 214 -12.57 -3.11 -11.33
N ASN A 215 -13.81 -2.99 -11.77
CA ASN A 215 -14.26 -3.34 -13.11
C ASN A 215 -14.36 -2.11 -14.02
N ASN A 216 -13.95 -0.93 -13.55
CA ASN A 216 -13.90 0.30 -14.33
C ASN A 216 -12.46 0.57 -14.77
N ILE A 217 -12.19 0.50 -16.08
CA ILE A 217 -10.85 0.75 -16.61
C ILE A 217 -10.38 2.19 -16.36
N LEU A 218 -11.30 3.16 -16.29
CA LEU A 218 -10.98 4.55 -15.98
C LEU A 218 -10.44 4.75 -14.57
N GLU A 219 -10.71 3.81 -13.66
CA GLU A 219 -10.17 3.83 -12.31
C GLU A 219 -8.85 3.07 -12.19
N HIS A 220 -8.36 2.44 -13.25
CA HIS A 220 -7.12 1.69 -13.19
C HIS A 220 -5.95 2.56 -12.70
N LEU A 221 -5.23 2.09 -11.69
CA LEU A 221 -4.14 2.77 -11.00
C LEU A 221 -4.51 4.09 -10.34
N ARG A 222 -5.80 4.39 -10.19
CA ARG A 222 -6.24 5.56 -9.46
C ARG A 222 -5.83 5.40 -7.99
N VAL A 223 -5.18 6.43 -7.47
CA VAL A 223 -4.76 6.49 -6.08
C VAL A 223 -5.73 7.41 -5.34
N ALA A 224 -6.50 6.84 -4.41
CA ALA A 224 -7.47 7.59 -3.61
C ALA A 224 -7.15 7.42 -2.12
N ARG A 225 -7.44 8.44 -1.32
CA ARG A 225 -7.35 8.35 0.14
C ARG A 225 -8.75 8.19 0.72
N ASP A 226 -8.93 7.15 1.51
CA ASP A 226 -10.19 6.91 2.22
C ASP A 226 -10.30 7.85 3.45
N ARG A 227 -11.48 7.89 4.08
CA ARG A 227 -11.76 8.64 5.33
C ARG A 227 -10.78 8.32 6.46
N ASN A 228 -10.22 7.11 6.45
CA ASN A 228 -9.20 6.65 7.40
C ASN A 228 -7.76 7.00 6.98
N PHE A 229 -7.57 7.91 6.02
CA PHE A 229 -6.28 8.27 5.41
C PHE A 229 -5.50 7.07 4.82
N ARG A 230 -6.19 5.96 4.57
CA ARG A 230 -5.59 4.80 3.90
C ARG A 230 -5.58 5.06 2.41
N VAL A 231 -4.40 4.99 1.83
CA VAL A 231 -4.21 5.09 0.39
C VAL A 231 -4.69 3.78 -0.25
N ARG A 232 -5.66 3.91 -1.14
CA ARG A 232 -6.27 2.84 -1.93
C ARG A 232 -5.81 2.98 -3.37
N VAL A 233 -5.44 1.87 -3.98
CA VAL A 233 -5.01 1.80 -5.38
C VAL A 233 -5.96 0.88 -6.11
N TYR A 234 -6.67 1.40 -7.10
CA TYR A 234 -7.64 0.63 -7.85
C TYR A 234 -6.95 -0.16 -8.98
N ILE A 235 -7.23 -1.46 -9.10
CA ILE A 235 -6.64 -2.33 -10.13
C ILE A 235 -7.76 -2.93 -10.96
N PHE A 236 -7.68 -2.77 -12.27
CA PHE A 236 -8.65 -3.33 -13.20
C PHE A 236 -8.44 -4.84 -13.28
N THR A 237 -9.49 -5.62 -13.09
CA THR A 237 -9.33 -7.06 -12.84
C THR A 237 -9.51 -7.96 -14.04
N GLN A 238 -10.12 -7.48 -15.13
CA GLN A 238 -10.65 -8.32 -16.21
C GLN A 238 -9.68 -8.41 -17.40
N ALA A 239 -8.55 -9.09 -17.24
CA ALA A 239 -7.54 -9.20 -18.29
C ALA A 239 -8.04 -9.94 -19.55
N THR A 240 -8.85 -11.01 -19.40
CA THR A 240 -9.44 -11.77 -20.51
C THR A 240 -10.30 -10.87 -21.40
N LEU A 241 -11.07 -9.96 -20.80
CA LEU A 241 -11.90 -9.01 -21.54
C LEU A 241 -11.02 -8.10 -22.41
N LEU A 242 -9.91 -7.60 -21.88
CA LEU A 242 -8.99 -6.73 -22.65
C LEU A 242 -8.34 -7.48 -23.80
N GLU A 243 -7.86 -8.71 -23.57
CA GLU A 243 -7.28 -9.56 -24.63
C GLU A 243 -8.30 -9.78 -25.77
N GLU A 244 -9.54 -10.11 -25.43
CA GLU A 244 -10.60 -10.33 -26.41
C GLU A 244 -10.91 -9.06 -27.22
N LEU A 245 -11.05 -7.91 -26.54
CA LEU A 245 -11.34 -6.63 -27.19
C LEU A 245 -10.20 -6.15 -28.11
N ILE A 246 -8.94 -6.41 -27.75
CA ILE A 246 -7.79 -6.08 -28.60
C ILE A 246 -7.84 -6.86 -29.91
N THR A 247 -8.24 -8.14 -29.87
CA THR A 247 -8.31 -8.99 -31.07
C THR A 247 -9.47 -8.65 -32.01
N LYS A 248 -10.50 -7.95 -31.53
CA LYS A 248 -11.68 -7.58 -32.33
C LYS A 248 -11.40 -6.34 -33.17
N ASN A 249 -11.80 -6.34 -34.45
CA ASN A 249 -11.55 -5.21 -35.36
C ASN A 249 -12.46 -4.00 -35.07
N ASP A 250 -13.63 -4.22 -34.50
CA ASP A 250 -14.69 -3.20 -34.35
C ASP A 250 -14.50 -2.29 -33.13
N VAL A 251 -13.46 -2.53 -32.33
CA VAL A 251 -13.15 -1.75 -31.14
C VAL A 251 -12.34 -0.51 -31.56
N PRO A 252 -12.71 0.71 -31.09
CA PRO A 252 -11.96 1.93 -31.39
C PRO A 252 -10.45 1.78 -31.10
N ASN A 253 -9.61 2.28 -32.01
CA ASN A 253 -8.15 2.17 -31.87
C ASN A 253 -7.65 2.81 -30.56
N THR A 254 -8.28 3.90 -30.11
CA THR A 254 -7.99 4.53 -28.82
C THR A 254 -8.18 3.56 -27.67
N TYR A 255 -9.27 2.78 -27.69
CA TYR A 255 -9.53 1.78 -26.66
C TYR A 255 -8.52 0.62 -26.73
N LYS A 256 -8.14 0.16 -27.93
CA LYS A 256 -7.10 -0.88 -28.07
C LYS A 256 -5.78 -0.46 -27.43
N LEU A 257 -5.36 0.79 -27.63
CA LEU A 257 -4.17 1.35 -26.99
C LEU A 257 -4.30 1.35 -25.45
N ILE A 258 -5.46 1.79 -24.92
CA ILE A 258 -5.74 1.76 -23.48
C ILE A 258 -5.68 0.32 -22.95
N ALA A 259 -6.31 -0.63 -23.64
CA ALA A 259 -6.37 -2.03 -23.25
C ALA A 259 -4.97 -2.68 -23.24
N GLU A 260 -4.18 -2.47 -24.30
CA GLU A 260 -2.81 -2.98 -24.39
C GLU A 260 -1.92 -2.44 -23.27
N GLU A 261 -1.98 -1.14 -23.00
CA GLU A 261 -1.18 -0.55 -21.93
C GLU A 261 -1.68 -0.99 -20.54
N THR A 262 -2.98 -1.19 -20.39
CA THR A 262 -3.57 -1.77 -19.16
C THR A 262 -3.07 -3.19 -18.93
N LEU A 263 -3.01 -4.04 -19.95
CA LEU A 263 -2.42 -5.39 -19.83
C LEU A 263 -0.94 -5.34 -19.44
N ARG A 264 -0.16 -4.41 -20.02
CA ARG A 264 1.25 -4.20 -19.63
C ARG A 264 1.36 -3.76 -18.18
N THR A 265 0.58 -2.79 -17.73
CA THR A 265 0.60 -2.34 -16.32
C THR A 265 0.17 -3.45 -15.35
N LEU A 266 -0.76 -4.31 -15.75
CA LEU A 266 -1.08 -5.52 -14.99
C LEU A 266 0.11 -6.48 -14.91
N GLY A 267 0.82 -6.73 -16.01
CA GLY A 267 2.04 -7.54 -15.98
C GLY A 267 3.19 -6.91 -15.17
N LEU A 268 3.24 -5.58 -15.09
CA LEU A 268 4.23 -4.85 -14.29
C LEU A 268 3.97 -5.07 -12.80
N LEU A 269 2.71 -4.93 -12.39
CA LEU A 269 2.30 -5.05 -10.99
C LEU A 269 2.16 -6.52 -10.55
N ILE A 270 1.66 -7.40 -11.41
CA ILE A 270 1.34 -8.80 -11.10
C ILE A 270 2.36 -9.69 -11.82
N SER A 271 3.52 -9.87 -11.20
CA SER A 271 4.54 -10.78 -11.74
C SER A 271 4.02 -12.23 -11.75
N ALA A 272 4.22 -12.94 -12.86
CA ALA A 272 3.83 -14.34 -13.04
C ALA A 272 4.38 -15.29 -11.95
N THR A 273 5.54 -14.97 -11.39
CA THR A 273 6.25 -15.79 -10.40
C THR A 273 5.76 -15.56 -8.96
N ASP A 274 4.80 -14.66 -8.77
CA ASP A 274 4.50 -14.15 -7.45
C ASP A 274 3.34 -14.88 -6.75
N ASN A 275 3.72 -15.73 -5.78
CA ASN A 275 2.78 -16.36 -4.85
C ASN A 275 1.93 -15.32 -4.05
N GLY A 276 2.37 -14.06 -3.98
CA GLY A 276 1.63 -12.96 -3.36
C GLY A 276 0.28 -12.73 -4.03
N PHE A 277 0.17 -12.96 -5.34
CA PHE A 277 -1.09 -12.84 -6.07
C PHE A 277 -2.16 -13.81 -5.56
N VAL A 278 -1.79 -15.06 -5.26
CA VAL A 278 -2.72 -16.06 -4.71
C VAL A 278 -3.25 -15.63 -3.35
N LYS A 279 -2.40 -15.04 -2.50
CA LYS A 279 -2.82 -14.49 -1.21
C LYS A 279 -3.75 -13.28 -1.41
N PHE A 280 -3.43 -12.42 -2.36
CA PHE A 280 -4.27 -11.28 -2.72
C PHE A 280 -5.66 -11.73 -3.20
N GLN A 281 -5.72 -12.70 -4.10
CA GLN A 281 -6.96 -13.28 -4.63
C GLN A 281 -7.80 -13.92 -3.51
N ASN A 282 -7.15 -14.67 -2.61
CA ASN A 282 -7.80 -15.24 -1.43
C ASN A 282 -8.36 -14.19 -0.46
N THR A 283 -7.74 -13.01 -0.40
CA THR A 283 -8.23 -11.90 0.43
C THR A 283 -9.46 -11.23 -0.21
N HIS A 284 -9.62 -11.33 -1.53
CA HIS A 284 -10.67 -10.65 -2.31
C HIS A 284 -11.66 -11.63 -2.97
N ARG A 285 -12.08 -12.67 -2.24
CA ARG A 285 -12.99 -13.73 -2.77
C ARG A 285 -14.28 -13.23 -3.42
N GLY A 286 -14.74 -12.02 -3.13
CA GLY A 286 -15.95 -11.43 -3.73
C GLY A 286 -15.75 -10.80 -5.12
N SER A 287 -14.50 -10.56 -5.55
CA SER A 287 -14.17 -10.01 -6.86
C SER A 287 -12.84 -10.60 -7.32
N PRO A 288 -12.85 -11.85 -7.83
CA PRO A 288 -11.62 -12.50 -8.24
C PRO A 288 -10.93 -11.66 -9.31
N ILE A 289 -9.63 -11.39 -9.12
CA ILE A 289 -8.81 -10.95 -10.25
C ILE A 289 -8.74 -12.11 -11.23
N ASP A 290 -8.88 -11.78 -12.50
CA ASP A 290 -8.71 -12.73 -13.59
C ASP A 290 -7.30 -13.33 -13.56
N ASP A 291 -7.25 -14.66 -13.58
CA ASP A 291 -6.01 -15.42 -13.60
C ASP A 291 -5.14 -15.04 -14.82
N ARG A 292 -5.72 -14.56 -15.93
CA ARG A 292 -4.98 -14.06 -17.10
C ARG A 292 -4.10 -12.86 -16.78
N ALA A 293 -4.44 -12.06 -15.76
CA ALA A 293 -3.63 -10.89 -15.38
C ALA A 293 -2.20 -11.28 -14.95
N ARG A 294 -2.01 -12.48 -14.38
CA ARG A 294 -0.68 -12.97 -13.97
C ARG A 294 0.16 -13.52 -15.13
N PHE A 295 -0.48 -13.84 -16.24
CA PHE A 295 0.17 -14.44 -17.41
C PHE A 295 0.54 -13.42 -18.47
N GLN A 296 0.36 -12.13 -18.17
CA GLN A 296 0.84 -11.08 -19.04
C GLN A 296 2.37 -11.15 -19.14
N PRO A 297 2.94 -10.99 -20.34
CA PRO A 297 4.38 -11.03 -20.52
C PRO A 297 5.02 -9.94 -19.65
N PRO A 298 6.20 -10.22 -19.04
CA PRO A 298 6.87 -9.24 -18.18
C PRO A 298 7.15 -7.99 -19.00
N PRO A 299 6.49 -6.87 -18.69
CA PRO A 299 6.62 -5.68 -19.51
C PRO A 299 7.97 -5.02 -19.21
N SER A 300 8.39 -4.16 -20.12
CA SER A 300 9.49 -3.24 -19.83
C SER A 300 9.15 -2.37 -18.63
N ARG A 301 10.15 -2.13 -17.78
CA ARG A 301 10.05 -1.18 -16.66
C ARG A 301 10.38 0.26 -17.06
N ARG A 302 10.64 0.52 -18.34
CA ARG A 302 10.93 1.87 -18.82
C ARG A 302 9.69 2.74 -18.74
N VAL A 303 9.78 3.87 -18.04
CA VAL A 303 8.66 4.82 -17.87
C VAL A 303 8.13 5.32 -19.23
N ALA A 304 9.00 5.40 -20.23
CA ALA A 304 8.68 5.88 -21.58
C ALA A 304 7.67 5.00 -22.35
N GLU A 305 7.54 3.73 -22.00
CA GLU A 305 6.68 2.79 -22.72
C GLU A 305 5.22 2.84 -22.28
N TYR A 306 4.96 3.54 -21.18
CA TYR A 306 3.62 3.83 -20.69
C TYR A 306 3.30 5.27 -21.10
N PHE A 307 2.25 5.49 -21.88
CA PHE A 307 1.81 6.82 -22.33
C PHE A 307 0.53 7.24 -21.63
N ILE A 308 -0.39 6.29 -21.46
CA ILE A 308 -1.71 6.48 -20.89
C ILE A 308 -1.64 6.44 -19.36
N TRP A 309 -0.96 5.44 -18.81
CA TRP A 309 -0.90 5.17 -17.37
C TRP A 309 0.33 5.73 -16.68
N ARG A 310 1.24 6.38 -17.44
CA ARG A 310 2.51 6.93 -16.91
C ARG A 310 2.34 7.78 -15.67
N SER A 311 1.45 8.77 -15.72
CA SER A 311 1.23 9.72 -14.64
C SER A 311 0.74 9.01 -13.38
N ARG A 312 -0.21 8.08 -13.51
CA ARG A 312 -0.74 7.30 -12.39
C ARG A 312 0.29 6.33 -11.82
N LEU A 313 1.10 5.68 -12.66
CA LEU A 313 2.22 4.85 -12.21
C LEU A 313 3.27 5.66 -11.45
N GLN A 314 3.62 6.85 -11.92
CA GLN A 314 4.56 7.75 -11.22
C GLN A 314 3.99 8.21 -9.88
N ILE A 315 2.68 8.51 -9.80
CA ILE A 315 2.02 8.83 -8.53
C ILE A 315 2.05 7.61 -7.60
N LEU A 316 1.77 6.40 -8.12
CA LEU A 316 1.83 5.17 -7.35
C LEU A 316 3.24 4.89 -6.83
N GLU A 317 4.27 5.04 -7.67
CA GLU A 317 5.68 4.88 -7.28
C GLU A 317 6.07 5.93 -6.22
N LYS A 318 5.66 7.19 -6.40
CA LYS A 318 5.87 8.23 -5.40
C LYS A 318 5.17 7.92 -4.07
N GLU A 319 3.93 7.43 -4.10
CA GLU A 319 3.21 7.03 -2.88
C GLU A 319 3.81 5.78 -2.25
N PHE A 320 4.34 4.85 -3.07
CA PHE A 320 5.11 3.70 -2.60
C PHE A 320 6.36 4.18 -1.87
N ASP A 321 7.18 5.03 -2.48
CA ASP A 321 8.43 5.54 -1.90
C ASP A 321 8.20 6.36 -0.62
N ASN A 322 7.09 7.12 -0.55
CA ASN A 322 6.75 7.91 0.64
C ASN A 322 6.10 7.08 1.77
N SER A 323 5.75 5.81 1.52
CA SER A 323 5.03 5.00 2.50
C SER A 323 5.96 4.17 3.38
N PHE A 324 5.62 4.12 4.68
CA PHE A 324 6.38 3.37 5.67
C PHE A 324 5.87 1.93 5.85
N PRO A 325 6.77 0.98 6.16
CA PRO A 325 6.37 -0.37 6.49
C PRO A 325 5.52 -0.45 7.75
N ARG A 326 4.44 -1.24 7.70
CA ARG A 326 3.52 -1.44 8.83
C ARG A 326 4.09 -2.29 9.96
N THR A 327 5.13 -3.08 9.68
CA THR A 327 5.66 -4.07 10.63
C THR A 327 7.17 -3.93 10.76
N LEU A 328 7.72 -4.23 11.94
CA LEU A 328 9.17 -4.21 12.19
C LEU A 328 9.93 -5.18 11.25
N VAL A 329 9.31 -6.32 10.94
CA VAL A 329 9.85 -7.26 9.94
C VAL A 329 9.88 -6.61 8.55
N GLY A 330 8.86 -5.82 8.20
CA GLY A 330 8.86 -4.98 7.01
C GLY A 330 10.02 -3.99 6.99
N TRP A 331 10.25 -3.28 8.10
CA TRP A 331 11.39 -2.36 8.26
C TRP A 331 12.75 -3.05 8.09
N TRP A 332 12.89 -4.29 8.56
CA TRP A 332 14.12 -5.05 8.36
C TRP A 332 14.41 -5.33 6.87
N HIS A 333 13.36 -5.65 6.10
CA HIS A 333 13.46 -5.96 4.68
C HIS A 333 13.41 -4.73 3.76
N ASP A 334 12.97 -3.59 4.27
CA ASP A 334 12.89 -2.37 3.47
C ASP A 334 14.30 -1.79 3.21
N ARG A 335 14.75 -1.90 1.96
CA ARG A 335 16.05 -1.39 1.51
C ARG A 335 15.92 -0.15 0.63
N ARG A 336 14.71 0.38 0.43
CA ARG A 336 14.42 1.47 -0.53
C ARG A 336 15.16 2.75 -0.17
N ASN A 337 15.16 3.12 1.11
CA ASN A 337 15.93 4.24 1.61
C ASN A 337 16.96 3.76 2.64
N ARG A 338 18.17 3.44 2.17
CA ARG A 338 19.26 2.96 3.04
C ARG A 338 19.55 3.96 4.18
N LYS A 339 19.45 5.26 3.91
CA LYS A 339 19.70 6.30 4.92
C LYS A 339 18.67 6.20 6.05
N ASP A 340 17.39 6.20 5.72
CA ASP A 340 16.32 6.13 6.72
C ASP A 340 16.39 4.81 7.50
N TRP A 341 16.69 3.71 6.80
CA TRP A 341 16.93 2.40 7.41
C TRP A 341 18.02 2.45 8.48
N PHE A 342 19.19 3.05 8.18
CA PHE A 342 20.26 3.21 9.17
C PHE A 342 19.83 4.10 10.34
N THR A 343 19.17 5.23 10.08
CA THR A 343 18.74 6.14 11.16
C THR A 343 17.75 5.46 12.11
N PHE A 344 16.83 4.65 11.59
CA PHE A 344 15.90 3.86 12.40
C PHE A 344 16.64 2.88 13.31
N TRP A 345 17.59 2.10 12.78
CA TRP A 345 18.33 1.12 13.58
C TRP A 345 19.27 1.75 14.61
N ILE A 346 19.87 2.90 14.29
CA ILE A 346 20.66 3.68 15.26
C ILE A 346 19.76 4.16 16.40
N ALA A 347 18.61 4.75 16.07
CA ALA A 347 17.65 5.22 17.08
C ALA A 347 17.10 4.07 17.94
N PHE A 348 16.76 2.94 17.33
CA PHE A 348 16.32 1.74 18.03
C PHE A 348 17.41 1.20 18.96
N SER A 349 18.66 1.12 18.50
CA SER A 349 19.79 0.66 19.32
C SER A 349 20.04 1.61 20.49
N ALA A 350 20.03 2.93 20.25
CA ALA A 350 20.17 3.93 21.31
C ALA A 350 19.06 3.81 22.37
N LEU A 351 17.81 3.56 21.95
CA LEU A 351 16.69 3.30 22.87
C LEU A 351 16.94 2.05 23.73
N VAL A 352 17.40 0.96 23.13
CA VAL A 352 17.73 -0.27 23.87
C VAL A 352 18.85 -0.02 24.88
N PHE A 353 19.92 0.68 24.50
CA PHE A 353 20.99 1.05 25.42
C PHE A 353 20.51 1.95 26.55
N ALA A 354 19.63 2.93 26.27
CA ALA A 354 19.06 3.79 27.29
C ALA A 354 18.23 3.01 28.31
N VAL A 355 17.41 2.04 27.86
CA VAL A 355 16.64 1.17 28.76
C VAL A 355 17.56 0.28 29.60
N LEU A 356 18.61 -0.30 29.02
CA LEU A 356 19.58 -1.10 29.76
C LEU A 356 20.35 -0.27 30.80
N ALA A 357 20.77 0.93 30.44
CA ALA A 357 21.43 1.86 31.36
C ALA A 357 20.49 2.26 32.50
N PHE A 358 19.22 2.53 32.21
CA PHE A 358 18.21 2.82 33.22
C PHE A 358 18.03 1.65 34.20
N ILE A 359 17.92 0.42 33.69
CA ILE A 359 17.85 -0.79 34.53
C ILE A 359 19.11 -0.93 35.38
N ALA A 360 20.30 -0.72 34.83
CA ALA A 360 21.56 -0.80 35.56
C ALA A 360 21.62 0.22 36.70
N VAL A 361 21.18 1.47 36.48
CA VAL A 361 21.11 2.52 37.51
C VAL A 361 20.13 2.13 38.62
N VAL A 362 18.96 1.60 38.28
CA VAL A 362 17.97 1.13 39.27
C VAL A 362 18.52 -0.02 40.11
N VAL A 363 19.15 -1.01 39.48
CA VAL A 363 19.75 -2.15 40.17
C VAL A 363 20.90 -1.70 41.08
N SER A 364 21.78 -0.84 40.59
CA SER A 364 22.89 -0.28 41.37
C SER A 364 22.37 0.48 42.59
N SER A 365 21.34 1.32 42.40
CA SER A 365 20.72 2.08 43.49
C SER A 365 20.09 1.17 44.54
N ALA A 366 19.37 0.12 44.12
CA ALA A 366 18.78 -0.85 45.04
C ALA A 366 19.86 -1.62 45.82
N TYR A 367 20.97 -1.97 45.17
CA TYR A 367 22.09 -2.63 45.81
C TYR A 367 22.75 -1.74 46.87
N SER A 368 22.98 -0.45 46.57
CA SER A 368 23.51 0.52 47.52
C SER A 368 22.60 0.72 48.74
N LEU A 369 21.27 0.71 48.56
CA LEU A 369 20.32 0.78 49.67
C LEU A 369 20.38 -0.46 50.57
N ASN A 370 20.57 -1.65 49.99
CA ASN A 370 20.70 -2.88 50.78
C ASN A 370 22.01 -2.92 51.57
N LEU A 371 23.12 -2.47 50.97
CA LEU A 371 24.39 -2.31 51.69
C LEU A 371 24.26 -1.28 52.83
N GLY A 372 23.57 -0.17 52.59
CA GLY A 372 23.30 0.84 53.62
C GLY A 372 22.49 0.31 54.80
N LYS A 373 21.59 -0.65 54.59
CA LYS A 373 20.87 -1.32 55.69
C LYS A 373 21.79 -2.20 56.52
N GLN A 374 22.73 -2.92 55.89
CA GLN A 374 23.69 -3.76 56.60
C GLN A 374 24.64 -2.93 57.46
N SER A 375 25.15 -1.80 56.95
CA SER A 375 26.02 -0.92 57.73
C SER A 375 25.32 -0.29 58.93
N LEU A 376 24.02 0.03 58.83
CA LEU A 376 23.23 0.49 59.98
C LEU A 376 23.10 -0.59 61.06
N THR A 377 22.84 -1.85 60.68
CA THR A 377 22.75 -2.95 61.67
C THR A 377 24.09 -3.21 62.37
N GLU A 378 25.21 -3.10 61.65
CA GLU A 378 26.54 -3.24 62.23
C GLU A 378 26.88 -2.06 63.17
N ALA A 379 26.49 -0.83 62.80
CA ALA A 379 26.65 0.34 63.65
C ALA A 379 25.82 0.25 64.95
N GLU A 380 24.57 -0.23 64.87
CA GLU A 380 23.74 -0.48 66.06
C GLU A 380 24.37 -1.53 66.97
N LEU A 381 24.88 -2.63 66.40
CA LEU A 381 25.57 -3.68 67.15
C LEU A 381 26.83 -3.14 67.84
N ALA A 382 27.65 -2.37 67.13
CA ALA A 382 28.86 -1.74 67.67
C ALA A 382 28.53 -0.76 68.82
N ASN A 383 27.46 0.03 68.68
CA ASN A 383 27.02 0.95 69.73
C ASN A 383 26.50 0.20 70.97
N SER A 384 25.79 -0.91 70.77
CA SER A 384 25.38 -1.80 71.87
C SER A 384 26.61 -2.35 72.62
N TYR A 385 27.64 -2.83 71.92
CA TYR A 385 28.86 -3.31 72.56
C TYR A 385 29.60 -2.19 73.33
N ALA A 386 29.72 -0.99 72.75
CA ALA A 386 30.33 0.16 73.42
C ALA A 386 29.58 0.55 74.72
N SER A 387 28.24 0.51 74.70
CA SER A 387 27.43 0.77 75.90
C SER A 387 27.61 -0.30 76.99
N SER A 388 27.76 -1.57 76.61
CA SER A 388 28.01 -2.65 77.57
C SER A 388 29.40 -2.58 78.19
N ALA A 389 30.43 -2.24 77.41
CA ALA A 389 31.80 -2.08 77.89
C ALA A 389 31.94 -0.90 78.87
N SER A 390 31.26 0.21 78.61
CA SER A 390 31.23 1.36 79.52
C SER A 390 30.48 1.05 80.83
N ALA A 391 29.40 0.26 80.79
CA ALA A 391 28.72 -0.20 81.99
C ALA A 391 29.58 -1.12 82.88
N SER A 392 30.35 -2.04 82.29
CA SER A 392 31.30 -2.88 83.05
C SER A 392 32.42 -2.05 83.70
N ALA A 393 32.97 -1.06 82.99
CA ALA A 393 34.02 -0.19 83.54
C ALA A 393 33.52 0.67 84.73
N ALA A 394 32.24 1.05 84.73
CA ALA A 394 31.61 1.76 85.84
C ALA A 394 31.32 0.86 87.06
N ALA A 395 31.11 -0.45 86.86
CA ALA A 395 30.89 -1.39 87.96
C ALA A 395 32.19 -1.69 88.73
N ASP A 396 33.33 -1.77 88.03
CA ASP A 396 34.64 -2.05 88.64
C ASP A 396 35.18 -0.89 89.49
N THR A 397 34.68 0.34 89.28
CA THR A 397 35.11 1.53 90.04
C THR A 397 34.57 1.59 91.47
N HIS A 398 33.66 0.68 91.87
CA HIS A 398 33.11 0.64 93.23
C HIS A 398 33.72 -0.40 94.18
N SER A 399 34.68 -1.23 93.75
CA SER A 399 35.25 -2.30 94.60
C SER A 399 36.74 -2.18 94.97
N SER A 400 37.44 -1.14 94.51
CA SER A 400 38.88 -0.98 94.77
C SER A 400 39.16 0.22 95.68
N SER A 401 39.64 -0.05 96.89
CA SER A 401 40.19 0.95 97.81
C SER A 401 41.67 1.25 97.56
N ASP A 402 42.21 1.00 96.36
CA ASP A 402 43.61 1.27 96.03
C ASP A 402 43.77 2.07 94.71
N PRO A 403 44.08 3.38 94.77
CA PRO A 403 43.99 4.29 93.63
C PRO A 403 45.08 4.11 92.56
N LEU A 404 46.14 3.32 92.82
CA LEU A 404 47.27 3.18 91.89
C LEU A 404 47.12 1.99 90.92
N ALA A 405 46.41 0.92 91.32
CA ALA A 405 46.22 -0.26 90.48
C ALA A 405 45.17 -0.04 89.37
N THR A 406 44.18 0.82 89.64
CA THR A 406 43.07 1.11 88.71
C THR A 406 43.52 1.97 87.53
N LEU A 407 44.56 2.81 87.69
CA LEU A 407 45.06 3.69 86.62
C LEU A 407 45.83 2.90 85.54
N VAL A 408 46.59 1.87 85.92
CA VAL A 408 47.39 1.07 84.98
C VAL A 408 46.51 0.14 84.15
N ASN A 409 45.46 -0.44 84.77
CA ASN A 409 44.56 -1.35 84.04
C ASN A 409 43.65 -0.62 83.05
N ASN A 410 43.13 0.57 83.40
CA ASN A 410 42.24 1.33 82.51
C ASN A 410 42.98 1.90 81.29
N THR A 411 44.29 2.15 81.39
CA THR A 411 45.09 2.68 80.27
C THR A 411 45.31 1.60 79.18
N TYR A 412 45.43 0.32 79.58
CA TYR A 412 45.57 -0.78 78.63
C TYR A 412 44.27 -1.15 77.92
N THR A 413 43.11 -1.02 78.58
CA THR A 413 41.81 -1.34 77.97
C THR A 413 41.39 -0.29 76.93
N ILE A 414 41.62 1.00 77.19
CA ILE A 414 41.26 2.08 76.27
C ILE A 414 42.10 2.01 74.98
N THR A 415 43.38 1.63 75.08
CA THR A 415 44.30 1.55 73.92
C THR A 415 43.90 0.43 72.95
N ASN A 416 43.39 -0.71 73.46
CA ASN A 416 42.97 -1.84 72.62
C ASN A 416 41.60 -1.61 71.95
N CYS A 417 40.68 -0.87 72.58
CA CYS A 417 39.40 -0.52 71.94
C CYS A 417 39.57 0.47 70.78
N PHE A 418 40.51 1.43 70.90
CA PHE A 418 40.79 2.39 69.82
C PHE A 418 41.46 1.72 68.61
N SER A 419 42.36 0.75 68.82
CA SER A 419 43.03 0.03 67.73
C SER A 419 42.06 -0.84 66.90
N ALA A 420 41.05 -1.44 67.53
CA ALA A 420 40.04 -2.23 66.84
C ALA A 420 39.08 -1.34 66.00
N ALA A 421 38.67 -0.18 66.53
CA ALA A 421 37.76 0.73 65.83
C ALA A 421 38.39 1.38 64.58
N CYS A 422 39.69 1.68 64.60
CA CYS A 422 40.38 2.26 63.45
C CYS A 422 40.67 1.26 62.32
N TYR A 423 40.75 -0.05 62.61
CA TYR A 423 41.02 -1.06 61.59
C TYR A 423 39.79 -1.35 60.69
N PHE A 424 38.57 -1.30 61.24
CA PHE A 424 37.35 -1.53 60.45
C PHE A 424 36.97 -0.36 59.53
N GLY A 425 37.40 0.87 59.84
CA GLY A 425 37.13 2.04 58.98
C GLY A 425 37.93 2.07 57.67
N ASN A 426 39.09 1.41 57.63
CA ASN A 426 40.03 1.55 56.50
C ASN A 426 39.74 0.55 55.36
N ASP A 427 39.19 -0.63 55.67
CA ASP A 427 38.87 -1.65 54.65
C ASP A 427 37.62 -1.33 53.82
N ALA A 428 36.68 -0.57 54.39
CA ALA A 428 35.52 -0.06 53.66
C ALA A 428 35.90 1.07 52.67
N TYR A 429 36.91 1.87 53.01
CA TYR A 429 37.39 2.98 52.17
C TYR A 429 38.29 2.47 51.03
N ASN A 430 39.17 1.50 51.31
CA ASN A 430 40.08 0.94 50.29
C ASN A 430 39.36 0.04 49.26
N ASN A 431 38.31 -0.68 49.65
CA ASN A 431 37.53 -1.48 48.69
C ASN A 431 36.63 -0.63 47.75
N ALA A 432 36.35 0.62 48.11
CA ALA A 432 35.66 1.57 47.23
C ALA A 432 36.58 2.19 46.17
N LEU A 433 37.90 2.28 46.42
CA LEU A 433 38.87 2.87 45.48
C LEU A 433 39.48 1.86 44.49
N ILE A 434 39.46 0.55 44.76
CA ILE A 434 40.19 -0.46 43.94
C ILE A 434 39.36 -0.98 42.74
N ARG A 435 38.10 -0.55 42.55
CA ARG A 435 37.21 -1.09 41.50
C ARG A 435 36.94 -0.18 40.30
N SER A 436 37.78 0.82 40.04
CA SER A 436 37.67 1.67 38.85
C SER A 436 38.94 1.70 37.99
N ASP A 437 39.44 0.55 37.57
CA ASP A 437 40.37 0.47 36.44
C ASP A 437 39.86 -0.57 35.44
N SER A 438 39.05 -0.12 34.49
CA SER A 438 38.85 -0.82 33.23
C SER A 438 39.10 0.14 32.07
N ILE A 439 40.26 -0.04 31.46
CA ILE A 439 40.71 0.51 30.20
C ILE A 439 39.82 0.01 29.05
N TYR A 440 39.32 0.90 28.20
CA TYR A 440 39.45 0.80 26.73
C TYR A 440 39.47 2.23 26.14
N PRO A 441 40.19 2.45 25.02
CA PRO A 441 40.53 3.77 24.52
C PRO A 441 39.49 4.28 23.52
N ASP A 442 39.30 5.59 23.43
CA ASP A 442 39.32 6.25 22.13
C ASP A 442 39.49 7.78 22.26
N PRO A 443 39.96 8.46 21.20
CA PRO A 443 40.53 9.78 21.23
C PRO A 443 39.47 10.87 20.97
N THR A 444 39.98 12.09 20.92
CA THR A 444 39.37 13.37 20.54
C THR A 444 39.11 14.26 21.74
N GLY A 445 39.87 15.33 21.76
CA GLY A 445 40.02 16.21 22.90
C GLY A 445 38.94 17.27 22.96
N PHE A 446 38.83 17.86 24.14
CA PHE A 446 38.28 19.19 24.32
C PHE A 446 39.02 19.85 25.48
N MET A 447 39.50 21.07 25.23
CA MET A 447 40.17 21.94 26.20
C MET A 447 39.21 22.34 27.31
N PHE A 448 39.68 22.42 28.56
CA PHE A 448 39.23 23.49 29.46
C PHE A 448 40.37 24.01 30.33
N SER A 449 40.20 25.30 30.61
CA SER A 449 41.14 26.27 31.14
C SER A 449 41.53 26.05 32.60
N ASN A 450 42.77 26.44 32.89
CA ASN A 450 43.35 26.65 34.21
C ASN A 450 42.43 27.40 35.18
N VAL A 451 42.26 26.82 36.37
CA VAL A 451 41.99 27.56 37.61
C VAL A 451 43.10 27.15 38.60
N PRO A 452 43.93 28.09 39.10
CA PRO A 452 45.07 27.77 39.94
C PRO A 452 44.69 27.73 41.42
N GLY A 453 45.35 26.83 42.15
CA GLY A 453 45.39 26.86 43.61
C GLY A 453 44.72 25.66 44.27
N ILE A 454 45.44 24.55 44.34
CA ILE A 454 45.57 23.64 45.50
C ILE A 454 46.67 22.64 45.09
N ASP A 455 47.84 22.75 45.72
CA ASP A 455 48.89 21.75 45.64
C ASP A 455 48.53 20.60 46.59
N VAL A 456 48.24 19.41 46.04
CA VAL A 456 48.17 18.18 46.82
C VAL A 456 49.46 17.41 46.58
N VAL A 457 50.33 17.41 47.60
CA VAL A 457 51.51 16.55 47.67
C VAL A 457 51.03 15.12 47.93
N VAL A 458 51.15 14.25 46.92
CA VAL A 458 50.96 12.80 47.08
C VAL A 458 52.33 12.16 47.24
N THR A 459 52.68 11.79 48.47
CA THR A 459 53.83 10.92 48.77
C THR A 459 53.41 9.47 48.56
N SER A 460 53.85 8.85 47.46
CA SER A 460 53.69 7.41 47.24
C SER A 460 54.93 6.66 47.72
N THR A 461 54.76 5.83 48.75
CA THR A 461 55.76 4.86 49.20
C THR A 461 55.66 3.61 48.31
N ILE A 462 56.66 3.35 47.45
CA ILE A 462 56.73 2.14 46.63
C ILE A 462 57.50 1.07 47.42
N SER A 463 56.81 0.00 47.81
CA SER A 463 57.44 -1.22 48.32
C SER A 463 57.76 -2.16 47.15
N THR A 464 59.04 -2.28 46.82
CA THR A 464 59.57 -3.16 45.78
C THR A 464 59.63 -4.62 46.28
N ILE A 465 58.89 -5.53 45.64
CA ILE A 465 59.14 -6.98 45.73
C ILE A 465 59.99 -7.38 44.52
N ILE A 466 61.12 -8.01 44.82
CA ILE A 466 62.15 -8.46 43.88
C ILE A 466 61.62 -9.63 43.05
N GLY A 467 61.62 -9.46 41.73
CA GLY A 467 61.42 -10.52 40.75
C GLY A 467 62.34 -10.27 39.55
N SER A 468 63.50 -10.92 39.56
CA SER A 468 64.51 -10.84 38.52
C SER A 468 64.01 -11.42 37.19
N THR A 469 64.11 -10.65 36.11
CA THR A 469 64.35 -11.22 34.78
C THR A 469 65.10 -10.21 33.93
N THR A 470 66.34 -10.56 33.63
CA THR A 470 67.25 -9.90 32.70
C THR A 470 66.70 -10.00 31.28
N VAL A 471 66.43 -8.86 30.64
CA VAL A 471 66.41 -8.73 29.18
C VAL A 471 67.25 -7.52 28.80
N THR A 472 68.35 -7.80 28.12
CA THR A 472 69.24 -6.86 27.46
C THR A 472 68.57 -6.29 26.22
N THR A 473 68.48 -4.96 26.11
CA THR A 473 68.28 -4.26 24.84
C THR A 473 69.32 -3.17 24.70
N THR A 474 70.14 -3.35 23.66
CA THR A 474 71.12 -2.42 23.11
C THR A 474 70.44 -1.20 22.49
N GLU A 475 70.88 0.00 22.87
CA GLU A 475 70.67 1.24 22.10
C GLU A 475 71.56 1.25 20.85
N GLY A 476 71.06 1.83 19.77
CA GLY A 476 71.82 2.07 18.54
C GLY A 476 71.00 2.79 17.47
N HIS A 477 71.07 4.11 17.51
CA HIS A 477 70.80 5.12 16.47
C HIS A 477 70.47 4.66 15.04
N SER A 478 69.35 5.14 14.48
CA SER A 478 69.28 6.21 13.47
C SER A 478 67.83 6.60 13.18
#